data_AF-A0A956GW15-F1
#
_entry.id   AF-A0A956GW15-F1
#
_cell.length_a   1.000
_cell.length_b   1.000
_cell.length_c   1.000
_cell.angle_alpha   90.00
_cell.angle_beta   90.00
_cell.angle_gamma   90.00
#
_symmetry.space_group_name_H-M   'P 1'
#
loop_
_entity.id
_entity.type
_entity.pdbx_description
1 polymer ?
#
loop_
_entity_poly.entity_id
_entity_poly.type
_entity_poly.pdbx_seq_one_letter_code
_entity_poly.pdbx_strand_id
1 'polypeptide(L)'
;MASPPDHDGAPAGSVGTARLDDPISRAEHERGLRRATLAIESVRDDVQQLAAHVVALTDELTRRLDGVEPHPAPAGTPAGPSAGTVEALVEAALPAILERIRINDERSSSRVLLGDAEDKFRAPSQGPDCEALLPLCEARCCTLHFALSSQDLDEGVIRWDHGRPYLIRQRPEDGYCVHNHPERRGCTVYAYRPRPCRQYDCRQDPRIWTDFARRELAPASPYARKEGPADTELDLIERVRSRQVALAMEGFALTTHEAERRRVERAGRATAGPGVATGARAAADEGDGKPVDPGG
;
A
#
# COMPACT_ATOMS: atom_id res chain seq x y z
N MET A 1 17.04 23.01 -48.44
CA MET A 1 17.08 23.29 -46.99
C MET A 1 15.65 23.18 -46.49
N ALA A 2 15.29 22.03 -45.93
CA ALA A 2 13.96 21.75 -45.40
C ALA A 2 14.07 21.77 -43.87
N SER A 3 13.25 22.60 -43.22
CA SER A 3 13.16 22.65 -41.76
C SER A 3 12.58 21.34 -41.22
N PRO A 4 13.06 20.84 -40.08
CA PRO A 4 12.47 19.67 -39.44
C PRO A 4 11.09 20.03 -38.84
N PRO A 5 10.18 19.05 -38.71
CA PRO A 5 8.88 19.28 -38.09
C PRO A 5 9.01 19.49 -36.58
N ASP A 6 8.24 20.44 -36.08
CA ASP A 6 8.06 20.71 -34.66
C ASP A 6 7.44 19.49 -33.98
N HIS A 7 8.19 18.91 -33.05
CA HIS A 7 7.64 17.96 -32.09
C HIS A 7 6.85 18.77 -31.05
N ASP A 8 5.54 18.85 -31.24
CA ASP A 8 4.58 19.24 -30.21
C ASP A 8 4.75 18.28 -29.02
N GLY A 9 5.53 18.72 -28.04
CA GLY A 9 5.67 18.08 -26.75
C GLY A 9 4.31 18.04 -26.08
N ALA A 10 3.73 16.85 -25.99
CA ALA A 10 2.59 16.60 -25.12
C ALA A 10 2.97 17.04 -23.69
N PRO A 11 2.21 17.97 -23.07
CA PRO A 11 2.52 18.38 -21.71
C PRO A 11 2.36 17.18 -20.80
N ALA A 12 3.44 16.83 -20.09
CA ALA A 12 3.38 15.92 -18.94
C ALA A 12 2.24 16.42 -18.04
N GLY A 13 1.20 15.59 -17.89
CA GLY A 13 -0.03 15.97 -17.20
C GLY A 13 0.31 16.52 -15.82
N SER A 14 0.05 17.81 -15.61
CA SER A 14 0.22 18.45 -14.32
C SER A 14 -0.68 17.76 -13.30
N VAL A 15 -0.08 16.96 -12.43
CA VAL A 15 -0.78 16.32 -11.32
C VAL A 15 -1.11 17.42 -10.30
N GLY A 16 -2.34 17.92 -10.35
CA GLY A 16 -2.93 18.81 -9.34
C GLY A 16 -3.33 20.18 -9.88
N THR A 17 -4.63 20.47 -9.89
CA THR A 17 -5.21 21.80 -10.17
C THR A 17 -5.49 22.62 -8.90
N ALA A 18 -5.16 22.07 -7.72
CA ALA A 18 -5.27 22.78 -6.45
C ALA A 18 -4.14 23.80 -6.34
N ARG A 19 -4.41 24.96 -5.73
CA ARG A 19 -3.35 25.92 -5.41
C ARG A 19 -2.44 25.29 -4.37
N LEU A 20 -1.15 25.63 -4.40
CA LEU A 20 -0.14 25.09 -3.48
C LEU A 20 -0.56 25.24 -2.00
N ASP A 21 -1.33 26.29 -1.69
CA ASP A 21 -1.77 26.65 -0.34
C ASP A 21 -3.16 26.11 0.04
N ASP A 22 -3.85 25.39 -0.85
CA ASP A 22 -5.16 24.84 -0.53
C ASP A 22 -5.02 23.75 0.55
N PRO A 23 -5.87 23.75 1.60
CA PRO A 23 -5.79 22.74 2.64
C PRO A 23 -6.07 21.34 2.05
N ILE A 24 -5.06 20.47 2.07
CA ILE A 24 -5.20 19.09 1.61
C ILE A 24 -6.10 18.33 2.58
N SER A 25 -7.19 17.75 2.05
CA SER A 25 -8.04 16.89 2.86
C SER A 25 -7.26 15.66 3.33
N ARG A 26 -7.58 15.15 4.52
CA ARG A 26 -6.95 13.95 5.07
C ARG A 26 -7.03 12.75 4.12
N ALA A 27 -8.19 12.54 3.49
CA ALA A 27 -8.40 11.47 2.52
C ALA A 27 -7.50 11.64 1.28
N GLU A 28 -7.25 12.88 0.84
CA GLU A 28 -6.32 13.15 -0.26
C GLU A 28 -4.87 12.92 0.14
N HIS A 29 -4.48 13.30 1.35
CA HIS A 29 -3.16 12.97 1.89
C HIS A 29 -2.93 11.46 1.94
N GLU A 30 -3.92 10.70 2.44
CA GLU A 30 -3.84 9.24 2.50
C GLU A 30 -3.79 8.59 1.12
N ARG A 31 -4.55 9.10 0.13
CA ARG A 31 -4.40 8.67 -1.27
C ARG A 31 -3.02 8.99 -1.84
N GLY A 32 -2.45 10.14 -1.50
CA GLY A 32 -1.08 10.50 -1.84
C GLY A 32 -0.05 9.51 -1.29
N LEU A 33 -0.18 9.16 -0.01
CA LEU A 33 0.66 8.14 0.64
C LEU A 33 0.50 6.77 -0.04
N ARG A 34 -0.73 6.36 -0.36
CA ARG A 34 -1.01 5.10 -1.09
C ARG A 34 -0.28 5.06 -2.43
N ARG A 35 -0.36 6.13 -3.23
CA ARG A 35 0.39 6.24 -4.50
C ARG A 35 1.90 6.14 -4.29
N ALA A 36 2.43 6.84 -3.29
CA ALA A 36 3.87 6.80 -2.99
C ALA A 36 4.32 5.38 -2.59
N THR A 37 3.55 4.68 -1.77
CA THR A 37 3.80 3.28 -1.42
C THR A 37 3.81 2.39 -2.65
N LEU A 38 2.83 2.50 -3.54
CA LEU A 38 2.81 1.70 -4.78
C LEU A 38 3.98 2.01 -5.71
N ALA A 39 4.38 3.28 -5.82
CA ALA A 39 5.53 3.67 -6.62
C ALA A 39 6.84 3.08 -6.05
N ILE A 40 7.00 3.07 -4.73
CA ILE A 40 8.14 2.44 -4.06
C ILE A 40 8.15 0.93 -4.33
N GLU A 41 7.00 0.27 -4.24
CA GLU A 41 6.89 -1.17 -4.54
C GLU A 41 7.21 -1.48 -6.01
N SER A 42 6.76 -0.65 -6.95
CA SER A 42 7.09 -0.77 -8.38
C SER A 42 8.59 -0.64 -8.61
N VAL A 43 9.24 0.37 -8.02
CA VAL A 43 10.70 0.57 -8.15
C VAL A 43 11.45 -0.63 -7.55
N ARG A 44 10.97 -1.20 -6.45
CA ARG A 44 11.57 -2.40 -5.85
C ARG A 44 11.47 -3.60 -6.80
N ASP A 45 10.33 -3.80 -7.45
CA ASP A 45 10.14 -4.87 -8.43
C ASP A 45 11.07 -4.68 -9.65
N ASP A 46 11.20 -3.46 -10.16
CA ASP A 46 12.12 -3.13 -11.26
C ASP A 46 13.58 -3.44 -10.89
N VAL A 47 14.00 -3.08 -9.66
CA VAL A 47 15.36 -3.38 -9.16
C VAL A 47 15.59 -4.89 -9.04
N GLN A 48 14.59 -5.65 -8.59
CA GLN A 48 14.68 -7.11 -8.50
C GLN A 48 14.76 -7.77 -9.88
N GLN A 49 13.97 -7.30 -10.85
CA GLN A 49 14.03 -7.79 -12.23
C GLN A 49 15.38 -7.49 -12.88
N LEU A 50 15.91 -6.27 -12.69
CA LEU A 50 17.23 -5.90 -13.17
C LEU A 50 18.32 -6.80 -12.57
N ALA A 51 18.25 -7.09 -11.27
CA ALA A 51 19.18 -8.01 -10.62
C ALA A 51 19.12 -9.43 -11.23
N ALA A 52 17.91 -9.96 -11.50
CA ALA A 52 17.74 -11.25 -12.16
C ALA A 52 18.34 -11.26 -13.58
N HIS A 53 18.14 -10.19 -14.35
CA HIS A 53 18.75 -10.05 -15.68
C HIS A 53 20.29 -10.00 -15.61
N VAL A 54 20.86 -9.30 -14.63
CA VAL A 54 22.33 -9.26 -14.44
C VAL A 54 22.87 -10.65 -14.13
N VAL A 55 22.19 -11.43 -13.28
CA VAL A 55 22.58 -12.83 -12.99
C VAL A 55 22.52 -13.68 -14.26
N ALA A 56 21.42 -13.61 -15.03
CA ALA A 56 21.29 -14.37 -16.28
C ALA A 56 22.32 -13.98 -17.34
N LEU A 57 22.66 -12.69 -17.46
CA LEU A 57 23.71 -12.22 -18.36
C LEU A 57 25.10 -12.65 -17.91
N THR A 58 25.33 -12.69 -16.59
CA THR A 58 26.59 -13.19 -16.02
C THR A 58 26.75 -14.68 -16.31
N ASP A 59 25.71 -15.48 -16.08
CA ASP A 59 25.68 -16.92 -16.41
C ASP A 59 25.94 -17.17 -17.91
N GLU A 60 25.27 -16.44 -18.79
CA GLU A 60 25.50 -16.52 -20.24
C GLU A 60 26.93 -16.10 -20.63
N LEU A 61 27.47 -15.05 -20.04
CA LEU A 61 28.84 -14.59 -20.30
C LEU A 61 29.85 -15.64 -19.83
N THR A 62 29.66 -16.23 -18.65
CA THR A 62 30.51 -17.31 -18.14
C THR A 62 30.44 -18.53 -19.04
N ARG A 63 29.24 -18.97 -19.46
CA ARG A 63 29.09 -20.06 -20.45
C ARG A 63 29.90 -19.82 -21.72
N ARG A 64 29.85 -18.59 -22.26
CA ARG A 64 30.61 -18.22 -23.48
C ARG A 64 32.12 -18.18 -23.25
N LEU A 65 32.56 -17.61 -22.13
CA LEU A 65 33.98 -17.50 -21.80
C LEU A 65 34.61 -18.87 -21.49
N ASP A 66 33.88 -19.73 -20.82
CA ASP A 66 34.34 -21.06 -20.42
C ASP A 66 34.17 -22.12 -21.53
N GLY A 67 33.67 -21.71 -22.71
CA GLY A 67 33.52 -22.60 -23.88
C GLY A 67 32.37 -23.61 -23.73
N VAL A 68 31.41 -23.34 -22.87
CA VAL A 68 30.21 -24.14 -22.61
C VAL A 68 29.12 -23.74 -23.63
N GLU A 69 29.28 -24.19 -24.89
CA GLU A 69 28.30 -24.32 -26.02
C GLU A 69 28.05 -23.18 -27.06
N PRO A 70 27.62 -23.48 -28.34
CA PRO A 70 27.38 -24.78 -29.00
C PRO A 70 28.14 -24.91 -30.34
N HIS A 71 29.30 -25.55 -30.34
CA HIS A 71 29.59 -26.49 -31.42
C HIS A 71 29.70 -27.85 -30.77
N PRO A 72 28.93 -28.87 -31.19
CA PRO A 72 29.08 -30.20 -30.63
C PRO A 72 30.53 -30.57 -30.79
N ALA A 73 31.22 -30.76 -29.67
CA ALA A 73 32.58 -31.21 -29.69
C ALA A 73 32.62 -32.51 -30.52
N PRO A 74 33.62 -32.69 -31.40
CA PRO A 74 33.73 -33.91 -32.19
C PRO A 74 33.55 -35.14 -31.31
N ALA A 75 32.84 -36.16 -31.80
CA ALA A 75 32.57 -37.37 -31.04
C ALA A 75 33.89 -37.94 -30.46
N GLY A 76 33.94 -38.10 -29.13
CA GLY A 76 35.14 -38.56 -28.41
C GLY A 76 36.04 -37.45 -27.85
N THR A 77 35.67 -36.18 -27.95
CA THR A 77 36.39 -35.09 -27.27
C THR A 77 36.00 -35.05 -25.79
N PRO A 78 36.90 -35.32 -24.84
CA PRO A 78 36.60 -35.17 -23.42
C PRO A 78 36.37 -33.69 -23.10
N ALA A 79 35.33 -33.39 -22.34
CA ALA A 79 35.09 -32.02 -21.86
C ALA A 79 36.33 -31.52 -21.10
N GLY A 80 36.79 -30.31 -21.42
CA GLY A 80 37.83 -29.65 -20.63
C GLY A 80 37.34 -29.46 -19.18
N PRO A 81 38.24 -29.48 -18.18
CA PRO A 81 37.85 -29.18 -16.80
C PRO A 81 37.26 -27.76 -16.77
N SER A 82 36.06 -27.59 -16.20
CA SER A 82 35.42 -26.28 -16.05
C SER A 82 36.40 -25.32 -15.35
N ALA A 83 36.64 -24.13 -15.92
CA ALA A 83 37.55 -23.14 -15.36
C ALA A 83 37.06 -22.53 -14.03
N GLY A 84 35.88 -22.96 -13.52
CA GLY A 84 35.63 -23.25 -12.11
C GLY A 84 35.76 -22.08 -11.14
N THR A 85 35.82 -20.84 -11.62
CA THR A 85 36.10 -19.69 -10.77
C THR A 85 34.86 -18.86 -10.54
N VAL A 86 34.01 -18.62 -11.55
CA VAL A 86 32.81 -17.80 -11.35
C VAL A 86 31.67 -18.61 -10.74
N GLU A 87 31.37 -19.80 -11.27
CA GLU A 87 30.31 -20.67 -10.74
C GLU A 87 30.61 -21.09 -9.30
N ALA A 88 31.86 -21.47 -9.00
CA ALA A 88 32.24 -21.84 -7.64
C ALA A 88 32.16 -20.65 -6.67
N LEU A 89 32.50 -19.43 -7.12
CA LEU A 89 32.35 -18.22 -6.32
C LEU A 89 30.87 -17.85 -6.11
N VAL A 90 30.04 -18.00 -7.14
CA VAL A 90 28.58 -17.76 -7.05
C VAL A 90 27.94 -18.79 -6.13
N GLU A 91 28.24 -20.08 -6.29
CA GLU A 91 27.73 -21.16 -5.44
C GLU A 91 28.17 -20.98 -3.98
N ALA A 92 29.43 -20.60 -3.74
CA ALA A 92 29.92 -20.28 -2.40
C ALA A 92 29.24 -19.04 -1.78
N ALA A 93 28.90 -18.03 -2.59
CA ALA A 93 28.26 -16.79 -2.13
C ALA A 93 26.74 -16.90 -1.99
N LEU A 94 26.10 -17.80 -2.73
CA LEU A 94 24.64 -17.90 -2.87
C LEU A 94 23.92 -18.07 -1.53
N PRO A 95 24.34 -18.95 -0.59
CA PRO A 95 23.66 -19.09 0.71
C PRO A 95 23.62 -17.78 1.50
N ALA A 96 24.73 -17.03 1.53
CA ALA A 96 24.81 -15.75 2.23
C ALA A 96 23.97 -14.67 1.54
N ILE A 97 23.90 -14.68 0.19
CA ILE A 97 23.05 -13.77 -0.58
C ILE A 97 21.57 -14.05 -0.28
N LEU A 98 21.15 -15.32 -0.35
CA LEU A 98 19.76 -15.74 -0.08
C LEU A 98 19.35 -15.41 1.35
N GLU A 99 20.24 -15.62 2.33
CA GLU A 99 19.95 -15.27 3.72
C GLU A 99 19.79 -13.75 3.93
N ARG A 100 20.61 -12.92 3.28
CA ARG A 100 20.40 -11.47 3.30
C ARG A 100 19.10 -11.06 2.62
N ILE A 101 18.71 -11.72 1.53
CA ILE A 101 17.42 -11.47 0.87
C ILE A 101 16.29 -11.83 1.82
N ARG A 102 16.35 -12.99 2.50
CA ARG A 102 15.35 -13.40 3.50
C ARG A 102 15.26 -12.39 4.64
N ILE A 103 16.38 -12.04 5.28
CA ILE A 103 16.44 -11.05 6.36
C ILE A 103 15.89 -9.70 5.89
N ASN A 104 16.25 -9.26 4.68
CA ASN A 104 15.75 -8.00 4.14
C ASN A 104 14.27 -8.08 3.78
N ASP A 105 13.75 -9.23 3.34
CA ASP A 105 12.33 -9.41 3.06
C ASP A 105 11.49 -9.46 4.34
N GLU A 106 11.96 -10.15 5.38
CA GLU A 106 11.38 -10.14 6.73
C GLU A 106 11.38 -8.74 7.33
N ARG A 107 12.47 -7.97 7.12
CA ARG A 107 12.59 -6.57 7.54
C ARG A 107 11.80 -5.62 6.65
N SER A 108 11.54 -5.99 5.40
CA SER A 108 10.73 -5.19 4.47
C SER A 108 9.27 -5.31 4.88
N SER A 109 8.90 -4.50 5.87
CA SER A 109 7.54 -4.38 6.39
C SER A 109 6.51 -3.90 5.36
N SER A 110 6.95 -3.54 4.16
CA SER A 110 6.09 -3.20 3.03
C SER A 110 5.56 -4.47 2.34
N ARG A 111 4.69 -5.18 3.06
CA ARG A 111 3.76 -6.13 2.44
C ARG A 111 2.46 -5.36 2.25
N VAL A 112 2.16 -5.01 1.01
CA VAL A 112 0.86 -4.45 0.66
C VAL A 112 -0.19 -5.55 0.88
N LEU A 113 -1.00 -5.40 1.92
CA LEU A 113 -2.06 -6.35 2.27
C LEU A 113 -3.40 -5.70 2.05
N LEU A 114 -4.13 -6.10 1.01
CA LEU A 114 -5.50 -5.65 0.79
C LEU A 114 -6.50 -6.73 1.21
N GLY A 115 -7.56 -6.29 1.89
CA GLY A 115 -8.73 -7.10 2.12
C GLY A 115 -9.59 -7.25 0.85
N ASP A 116 -10.64 -8.06 0.98
CA ASP A 116 -11.66 -8.32 -0.05
C ASP A 116 -12.25 -7.02 -0.66
N ALA A 117 -12.52 -7.05 -1.97
CA ALA A 117 -13.05 -5.93 -2.76
C ALA A 117 -14.56 -5.72 -2.60
N GLU A 118 -15.29 -6.67 -2.01
CA GLU A 118 -16.73 -6.55 -1.83
C GLU A 118 -17.15 -5.38 -0.91
N ASP A 119 -18.29 -4.76 -1.23
CA ASP A 119 -18.88 -3.68 -0.43
C ASP A 119 -19.12 -4.12 1.03
N LYS A 120 -18.37 -3.51 1.96
CA LYS A 120 -18.41 -3.87 3.37
C LYS A 120 -19.76 -3.58 4.04
N PHE A 121 -20.58 -2.67 3.51
CA PHE A 121 -21.88 -2.35 4.10
C PHE A 121 -22.96 -3.37 3.72
N ARG A 122 -22.73 -4.17 2.68
CA ARG A 122 -23.60 -5.30 2.32
C ARG A 122 -23.33 -6.55 3.15
N ALA A 123 -22.15 -6.63 3.76
CA ALA A 123 -21.82 -7.75 4.65
C ALA A 123 -22.67 -7.67 5.93
N PRO A 124 -23.46 -8.71 6.26
CA PRO A 124 -24.22 -8.74 7.50
C PRO A 124 -23.28 -8.78 8.69
N SER A 125 -23.69 -8.17 9.80
CA SER A 125 -23.00 -8.32 11.09
C SER A 125 -23.23 -9.73 11.60
N GLN A 126 -22.17 -10.54 11.70
CA GLN A 126 -22.27 -11.95 12.14
C GLN A 126 -21.88 -12.17 13.61
N GLY A 127 -21.38 -11.13 14.27
CA GLY A 127 -20.91 -11.22 15.65
C GLY A 127 -22.02 -11.27 16.71
N PRO A 128 -21.67 -11.68 17.95
CA PRO A 128 -22.58 -11.59 19.09
C PRO A 128 -22.89 -10.11 19.44
N ASP A 129 -23.83 -9.91 20.37
CA ASP A 129 -24.03 -8.59 20.97
C ASP A 129 -22.76 -8.15 21.70
N CYS A 130 -21.98 -7.31 21.04
CA CYS A 130 -20.69 -6.86 21.54
C CYS A 130 -20.86 -6.01 22.80
N GLU A 131 -21.92 -5.20 22.87
CA GLU A 131 -22.12 -4.25 23.98
C GLU A 131 -22.30 -4.99 25.31
N ALA A 132 -23.08 -6.07 25.31
CA ALA A 132 -23.24 -6.94 26.47
C ALA A 132 -21.95 -7.68 26.89
N LEU A 133 -21.00 -7.86 25.96
CA LEU A 133 -19.76 -8.61 26.19
C LEU A 133 -18.55 -7.72 26.50
N LEU A 134 -18.59 -6.42 26.17
CA LEU A 134 -17.48 -5.48 26.38
C LEU A 134 -16.94 -5.47 27.82
N PRO A 135 -17.76 -5.49 28.89
CA PRO A 135 -17.25 -5.51 30.26
C PRO A 135 -16.47 -6.78 30.62
N LEU A 136 -16.66 -7.85 29.84
CA LEU A 136 -15.97 -9.12 30.04
C LEU A 136 -14.76 -9.22 29.13
N CYS A 137 -14.94 -9.03 27.82
CA CYS A 137 -13.88 -9.26 26.84
C CYS A 137 -12.94 -8.07 26.65
N GLU A 138 -13.26 -6.91 27.23
CA GLU A 138 -12.46 -5.68 27.14
C GLU A 138 -12.10 -5.28 25.70
N ALA A 139 -12.91 -5.69 24.72
CA ALA A 139 -12.65 -5.51 23.29
C ALA A 139 -11.36 -6.16 22.76
N ARG A 140 -11.00 -7.36 23.24
CA ARG A 140 -9.85 -8.14 22.72
C ARG A 140 -9.82 -8.30 21.19
N CYS A 141 -10.94 -8.26 20.49
CA CYS A 141 -10.95 -8.28 19.02
C CYS A 141 -10.24 -7.06 18.39
N CYS A 142 -10.13 -5.94 19.11
CA CYS A 142 -9.44 -4.73 18.65
C CYS A 142 -7.90 -4.86 18.67
N THR A 143 -7.34 -5.90 19.29
CA THR A 143 -5.89 -6.18 19.26
C THR A 143 -5.49 -7.07 18.08
N LEU A 144 -6.47 -7.56 17.32
CA LEU A 144 -6.23 -8.39 16.14
C LEU A 144 -5.73 -7.53 14.97
N HIS A 145 -4.83 -8.10 14.18
CA HIS A 145 -4.29 -7.49 12.98
C HIS A 145 -4.99 -8.08 11.75
N PHE A 146 -5.39 -7.22 10.83
CA PHE A 146 -5.99 -7.61 9.56
C PHE A 146 -5.76 -6.51 8.52
N ALA A 147 -5.80 -6.93 7.24
CA ALA A 147 -5.72 -6.06 6.09
C ALA A 147 -7.03 -5.27 5.91
N LEU A 148 -6.92 -4.00 5.54
CA LEU A 148 -8.04 -3.15 5.15
C LEU A 148 -8.33 -3.33 3.65
N SER A 149 -9.60 -3.21 3.25
CA SER A 149 -9.95 -3.16 1.82
C SER A 149 -9.68 -1.78 1.22
N SER A 150 -9.67 -1.67 -0.11
CA SER A 150 -9.59 -0.36 -0.77
C SER A 150 -10.75 0.56 -0.36
N GLN A 151 -11.96 0.03 -0.14
CA GLN A 151 -13.10 0.82 0.37
C GLN A 151 -12.82 1.42 1.76
N ASP A 152 -12.22 0.65 2.67
CA ASP A 152 -11.84 1.15 4.00
C ASP A 152 -10.83 2.31 3.91
N LEU A 153 -9.90 2.22 2.95
CA LEU A 153 -8.88 3.23 2.70
C LEU A 153 -9.45 4.47 2.00
N ASP A 154 -10.41 4.30 1.09
CA ASP A 154 -11.03 5.40 0.34
C ASP A 154 -11.94 6.27 1.21
N GLU A 155 -12.65 5.66 2.16
CA GLU A 155 -13.48 6.38 3.13
C GLU A 155 -12.65 7.26 4.06
N GLY A 156 -11.38 6.92 4.31
CA GLY A 156 -10.47 7.67 5.19
C GLY A 156 -10.89 7.70 6.67
N VAL A 157 -11.92 6.94 7.07
CA VAL A 157 -12.35 6.83 8.47
C VAL A 157 -11.40 5.90 9.22
N ILE A 158 -11.13 4.71 8.66
CA ILE A 158 -10.26 3.70 9.27
C ILE A 158 -8.80 4.07 9.07
N ARG A 159 -7.93 3.61 9.98
CA ARG A 159 -6.53 4.02 10.05
C ARG A 159 -5.65 2.81 9.85
N TRP A 160 -4.66 2.96 8.99
CA TRP A 160 -3.69 1.92 8.72
C TRP A 160 -2.29 2.30 9.22
N ASP A 161 -1.45 1.30 9.41
CA ASP A 161 -0.07 1.44 9.84
C ASP A 161 0.82 1.83 8.65
N HIS A 162 1.37 3.05 8.65
CA HIS A 162 2.22 3.52 7.57
C HIS A 162 3.49 2.69 7.38
N GLY A 163 3.97 2.01 8.42
CA GLY A 163 5.10 1.09 8.33
C GLY A 163 4.71 -0.29 7.78
N ARG A 164 3.42 -0.63 7.77
CA ARG A 164 2.85 -1.90 7.30
C ARG A 164 1.60 -1.61 6.45
N PRO A 165 1.79 -1.28 5.16
CA PRO A 165 0.72 -0.76 4.32
C PRO A 165 -0.59 -1.52 4.41
N TYR A 166 -1.65 -0.76 4.70
CA TYR A 166 -3.05 -1.19 4.76
C TYR A 166 -3.42 -2.15 5.89
N LEU A 167 -2.48 -2.46 6.78
CA LEU A 167 -2.81 -3.16 8.02
C LEU A 167 -3.48 -2.19 9.01
N ILE A 168 -4.53 -2.63 9.71
CA ILE A 168 -5.18 -1.81 10.77
C ILE A 168 -4.14 -1.25 11.75
N ARG A 169 -4.18 0.06 11.99
CA ARG A 169 -3.24 0.74 12.90
C ARG A 169 -3.54 0.37 14.34
N GLN A 170 -2.50 -0.08 15.04
CA GLN A 170 -2.51 -0.36 16.47
C GLN A 170 -1.81 0.77 17.24
N ARG A 171 -2.23 1.00 18.47
CA ARG A 171 -1.55 1.88 19.42
C ARG A 171 -0.32 1.17 20.00
N PRO A 172 0.88 1.79 19.95
CA PRO A 172 2.07 1.18 20.51
C PRO A 172 1.99 0.86 22.01
N GLU A 173 1.25 1.66 22.77
CA GLU A 173 1.18 1.61 24.23
C GLU A 173 0.40 0.41 24.78
N ASP A 174 -0.69 0.00 24.13
CA ASP A 174 -1.58 -1.06 24.62
C ASP A 174 -1.92 -2.12 23.57
N GLY A 175 -1.48 -1.94 22.31
CA GLY A 175 -1.71 -2.89 21.24
C GLY A 175 -3.17 -3.00 20.79
N TYR A 176 -4.01 -2.02 21.10
CA TYR A 176 -5.39 -1.91 20.61
C TYR A 176 -5.46 -1.03 19.37
N CYS A 177 -6.44 -1.29 18.50
CA CYS A 177 -6.58 -0.48 17.31
C CYS A 177 -6.85 0.96 17.71
N VAL A 178 -6.38 1.93 16.91
CA VAL A 178 -6.50 3.36 17.26
C VAL A 178 -7.95 3.85 17.39
N HIS A 179 -8.92 3.04 16.95
CA HIS A 179 -10.36 3.30 17.05
C HIS A 179 -11.03 2.70 18.30
N ASN A 180 -10.29 1.98 19.12
CA ASN A 180 -10.78 1.51 20.41
C ASN A 180 -10.74 2.67 21.42
N HIS A 181 -11.85 2.96 22.11
CA HIS A 181 -11.85 3.96 23.17
C HIS A 181 -11.04 3.44 24.38
N PRO A 182 -10.03 4.19 24.87
CA PRO A 182 -9.09 3.68 25.89
C PRO A 182 -9.79 3.28 27.19
N GLU A 183 -10.79 4.04 27.64
CA GLU A 183 -11.52 3.76 28.88
C GLU A 183 -12.73 2.84 28.66
N ARG A 184 -13.65 3.23 27.76
CA ARG A 184 -14.92 2.51 27.53
C ARG A 184 -14.75 1.18 26.79
N ARG A 185 -13.60 0.95 26.17
CA ARG A 185 -13.29 -0.18 25.28
C ARG A 185 -14.25 -0.36 24.09
N GLY A 186 -15.19 0.57 23.85
CA GLY A 186 -16.04 0.58 22.67
C GLY A 186 -15.30 1.04 21.40
N CYS A 187 -15.75 0.57 20.24
CA CYS A 187 -15.26 1.04 18.95
C CYS A 187 -15.86 2.41 18.61
N THR A 188 -15.03 3.44 18.45
CA THR A 188 -15.49 4.81 18.15
C THR A 188 -15.97 4.98 16.71
N VAL A 189 -15.70 4.00 15.85
CA VAL A 189 -16.11 3.96 14.43
C VAL A 189 -17.01 2.75 14.14
N TYR A 190 -17.82 2.33 15.10
CA TYR A 190 -18.62 1.09 15.01
C TYR A 190 -19.44 0.97 13.71
N ALA A 191 -20.05 2.08 13.27
CA ALA A 191 -20.84 2.16 12.05
C ALA A 191 -20.03 2.09 10.75
N TYR A 192 -18.72 2.37 10.81
CA TYR A 192 -17.77 2.35 9.69
C TYR A 192 -16.77 1.20 9.77
N ARG A 193 -16.99 0.25 10.68
CA ARG A 193 -16.10 -0.89 10.89
C ARG A 193 -15.73 -1.55 9.56
N PRO A 194 -14.45 -1.93 9.41
CA PRO A 194 -13.98 -2.61 8.22
C PRO A 194 -14.66 -3.99 8.09
N ARG A 195 -14.68 -4.52 6.87
CA ARG A 195 -15.38 -5.79 6.58
C ARG A 195 -14.95 -6.93 7.51
N PRO A 196 -13.65 -7.17 7.80
CA PRO A 196 -13.24 -8.17 8.77
C PRO A 196 -13.93 -7.98 10.12
N CYS A 197 -14.01 -6.76 10.66
CA CYS A 197 -14.68 -6.51 11.94
C CYS A 197 -16.20 -6.71 11.91
N ARG A 198 -16.86 -6.56 10.75
CA ARG A 198 -18.32 -6.77 10.61
C ARG A 198 -18.67 -8.26 10.58
N GLN A 199 -17.88 -9.02 9.84
CA GLN A 199 -18.06 -10.46 9.66
C GLN A 199 -17.46 -11.27 10.82
N TYR A 200 -16.62 -10.65 11.65
CA TYR A 200 -15.95 -11.33 12.73
C TYR A 200 -16.92 -11.80 13.83
N ASP A 201 -16.98 -13.10 14.00
CA ASP A 201 -17.65 -13.76 15.11
C ASP A 201 -16.61 -14.28 16.11
N CYS A 202 -16.54 -13.65 17.30
CA CYS A 202 -15.57 -14.03 18.30
C CYS A 202 -15.91 -15.34 19.03
N ARG A 203 -17.14 -15.87 18.93
CA ARG A 203 -17.62 -17.01 19.74
C ARG A 203 -16.78 -18.27 19.60
N GLN A 204 -16.16 -18.44 18.43
CA GLN A 204 -15.32 -19.59 18.10
C GLN A 204 -13.83 -19.25 18.06
N ASP A 205 -13.44 -18.03 18.43
CA ASP A 205 -12.05 -17.60 18.34
C ASP A 205 -11.29 -17.94 19.63
N PRO A 206 -10.35 -18.91 19.59
CA PRO A 206 -9.58 -19.32 20.77
C PRO A 206 -8.60 -18.23 21.25
N ARG A 207 -8.40 -17.16 20.47
CA ARG A 207 -7.63 -15.99 20.90
C ARG A 207 -8.43 -15.10 21.86
N ILE A 208 -9.76 -15.22 21.87
CA ILE A 208 -10.67 -14.39 22.67
C ILE A 208 -11.26 -15.21 23.82
N TRP A 209 -11.78 -16.41 23.54
CA TRP A 209 -12.49 -17.24 24.52
C TRP A 209 -11.87 -18.62 24.67
N THR A 210 -11.78 -19.10 25.91
CA THR A 210 -11.53 -20.53 26.20
C THR A 210 -12.86 -21.29 26.09
N ASP A 211 -13.91 -20.73 26.68
CA ASP A 211 -15.28 -21.23 26.61
C ASP A 211 -16.25 -20.04 26.55
N PHE A 212 -16.83 -19.80 25.37
CA PHE A 212 -17.78 -18.70 25.17
C PHE A 212 -19.08 -18.89 25.96
N ALA A 213 -19.57 -20.13 26.08
CA ALA A 213 -20.83 -20.42 26.76
C ALA A 213 -20.73 -20.12 28.26
N ARG A 214 -19.55 -20.38 28.86
CA ARG A 214 -19.24 -20.03 30.25
C ARG A 214 -18.72 -18.59 30.42
N ARG A 215 -18.54 -17.85 29.32
CA ARG A 215 -17.92 -16.51 29.27
C ARG A 215 -16.51 -16.48 29.87
N GLU A 216 -15.76 -17.56 29.67
CA GLU A 216 -14.39 -17.70 30.14
C GLU A 216 -13.42 -17.25 29.04
N LEU A 217 -12.67 -16.18 29.31
CA LEU A 217 -11.70 -15.64 28.36
C LEU A 217 -10.53 -16.60 28.13
N ALA A 218 -9.96 -16.52 26.93
CA ALA A 218 -8.66 -17.11 26.67
C ALA A 218 -7.61 -16.47 27.60
N PRO A 219 -6.54 -17.18 28.01
CA PRO A 219 -5.41 -16.54 28.66
C PRO A 219 -4.93 -15.33 27.85
N ALA A 220 -4.49 -14.27 28.53
CA ALA A 220 -3.84 -13.15 27.83
C ALA A 220 -2.60 -13.71 27.13
N SER A 221 -2.65 -13.82 25.80
CA SER A 221 -1.48 -14.27 25.05
C SER A 221 -0.55 -13.08 24.89
N PRO A 222 0.65 -13.09 25.48
CA PRO A 222 1.68 -12.08 25.16
C PRO A 222 2.12 -12.19 23.69
N TYR A 223 1.74 -13.28 23.01
CA TYR A 223 2.06 -13.60 21.63
C TYR A 223 0.81 -13.64 20.72
N ALA A 224 -0.15 -12.72 20.90
CA ALA A 224 -1.28 -12.60 19.96
C ALA A 224 -0.86 -12.23 18.51
N ARG A 225 0.45 -12.07 18.24
CA ARG A 225 1.04 -12.48 16.96
C ARG A 225 1.16 -14.01 16.93
N LYS A 226 0.08 -14.73 16.63
CA LYS A 226 0.30 -15.88 15.76
C LYS A 226 0.56 -15.29 14.38
N GLU A 227 1.83 -14.95 14.12
CA GLU A 227 2.34 -15.06 12.76
C GLU A 227 1.87 -16.42 12.23
N GLY A 228 1.38 -16.46 10.99
CA GLY A 228 0.76 -17.64 10.40
C GLY A 228 1.63 -18.90 10.54
N PRO A 229 1.11 -20.09 10.18
CA PRO A 229 1.91 -21.31 10.18
C PRO A 229 3.27 -21.01 9.52
N ALA A 230 4.36 -21.35 10.22
CA ALA A 230 5.72 -21.02 9.83
C ALA A 230 5.89 -21.17 8.31
N ASP A 231 6.22 -20.06 7.66
CA ASP A 231 6.44 -19.91 6.22
C ASP A 231 6.98 -21.20 5.58
N THR A 232 6.09 -22.01 5.00
CA THR A 232 6.53 -23.12 4.14
C THR A 232 6.98 -22.53 2.81
N GLU A 233 7.92 -23.19 2.12
CA GLU A 233 8.48 -22.71 0.84
C GLU A 233 7.41 -22.50 -0.26
N LEU A 234 6.31 -23.27 -0.20
CA LEU A 234 5.10 -23.11 -1.02
C LEU A 234 4.38 -21.77 -0.82
N ASP A 235 4.68 -21.05 0.27
CA ASP A 235 4.09 -19.76 0.60
C ASP A 235 4.74 -18.60 -0.17
N LEU A 236 5.99 -18.69 -0.63
CA LEU A 236 6.65 -17.56 -1.30
C LEU A 236 5.97 -17.18 -2.63
N ILE A 237 5.69 -18.17 -3.49
CA ILE A 237 5.05 -17.93 -4.79
C ILE A 237 3.63 -17.38 -4.60
N GLU A 238 2.85 -17.96 -3.69
CA GLU A 238 1.48 -17.52 -3.43
C GLU A 238 1.45 -16.13 -2.78
N ARG A 239 2.45 -15.80 -1.95
CA ARG A 239 2.64 -14.45 -1.41
C ARG A 239 2.99 -13.43 -2.49
N VAL A 240 3.91 -13.77 -3.40
CA VAL A 240 4.23 -12.90 -4.54
C VAL A 240 2.99 -12.68 -5.39
N ARG A 241 2.23 -13.74 -5.69
CA ARG A 241 0.97 -13.64 -6.44
C ARG A 241 -0.06 -12.76 -5.70
N SER A 242 -0.26 -12.99 -4.40
CA SER A 242 -1.18 -12.21 -3.57
C SER A 242 -0.80 -10.73 -3.53
N ARG A 243 0.51 -10.42 -3.41
CA ARG A 243 1.03 -9.06 -3.50
C ARG A 243 0.75 -8.44 -4.87
N GLN A 244 1.03 -9.14 -5.96
CA GLN A 244 0.77 -8.64 -7.31
C GLN A 244 -0.73 -8.37 -7.55
N VAL A 245 -1.61 -9.25 -7.06
CA VAL A 245 -3.06 -9.03 -7.08
C VAL A 245 -3.45 -7.79 -6.28
N ALA A 246 -2.91 -7.63 -5.07
CA ALA A 246 -3.18 -6.45 -4.24
C ALA A 246 -2.69 -5.15 -4.91
N LEU A 247 -1.47 -5.12 -5.45
CA LEU A 247 -0.93 -3.97 -6.18
C LEU A 247 -1.80 -3.62 -7.40
N ALA A 248 -2.23 -4.63 -8.16
CA ALA A 248 -3.10 -4.44 -9.33
C ALA A 248 -4.48 -3.90 -8.94
N MET A 249 -5.11 -4.48 -7.92
CA MET A 249 -6.39 -4.03 -7.39
C MET A 249 -6.33 -2.57 -6.91
N GLU A 250 -5.28 -2.24 -6.18
CA GLU A 250 -5.09 -0.88 -5.68
C GLU A 250 -4.81 0.13 -6.80
N GLY A 251 -3.97 -0.23 -7.77
CA GLY A 251 -3.72 0.60 -8.95
C GLY A 251 -5.02 0.89 -9.71
N PHE A 252 -5.88 -0.13 -9.86
CA PHE A 252 -7.19 0.03 -10.46
C PHE A 252 -8.12 0.95 -9.63
N ALA A 253 -8.13 0.79 -8.30
CA ALA A 253 -8.94 1.63 -7.41
C ALA A 253 -8.53 3.12 -7.50
N LEU A 254 -7.24 3.40 -7.45
CA LEU A 254 -6.72 4.77 -7.52
C LEU A 254 -6.99 5.43 -8.89
N THR A 255 -6.81 4.69 -9.98
CA THR A 255 -7.11 5.20 -11.33
C THR A 255 -8.59 5.46 -11.55
N THR A 256 -9.46 4.59 -11.03
CA THR A 256 -10.92 4.76 -11.07
C THR A 256 -11.35 6.03 -10.31
N HIS A 257 -10.84 6.22 -9.09
CA HIS A 257 -11.13 7.40 -8.28
C HIS A 257 -10.66 8.69 -8.97
N GLU A 258 -9.49 8.69 -9.62
CA GLU A 258 -9.02 9.84 -10.39
C GLU A 258 -9.90 10.15 -11.59
N ALA A 259 -10.36 9.13 -12.31
CA ALA A 259 -11.28 9.29 -13.44
C ALA A 259 -12.61 9.90 -12.99
N GLU A 260 -13.15 9.42 -11.86
CA GLU A 260 -14.38 9.98 -11.28
C GLU A 260 -14.19 11.42 -10.83
N ARG A 261 -13.08 11.75 -10.16
CA ARG A 261 -12.77 13.13 -9.76
C ARG A 261 -12.71 14.06 -10.97
N ARG A 262 -11.99 13.66 -12.03
CA ARG A 262 -11.92 14.43 -13.30
C ARG A 262 -13.30 14.60 -13.94
N ARG A 263 -14.18 13.59 -13.84
CA ARG A 263 -15.56 13.67 -14.35
C ARG A 263 -16.38 14.71 -13.58
N VAL A 264 -16.31 14.71 -12.24
CA VAL A 264 -16.99 15.69 -11.38
C VAL A 264 -16.47 17.10 -11.64
N GLU A 265 -15.15 17.28 -11.72
CA GLU A 265 -14.52 18.57 -12.04
C GLU A 265 -14.98 19.12 -13.40
N ARG A 266 -15.04 18.26 -14.43
CA ARG A 266 -15.55 18.64 -15.76
C ARG A 266 -17.03 19.01 -15.73
N ALA A 267 -17.85 18.25 -15.01
CA ALA A 267 -19.28 18.54 -14.85
C ALA A 267 -19.50 19.89 -14.13
N GLY A 268 -18.75 20.16 -13.06
CA GLY A 268 -18.79 21.44 -12.34
C GLY A 268 -18.41 22.63 -13.22
N ARG A 269 -17.38 22.49 -14.08
CA ARG A 269 -17.00 23.51 -15.06
C ARG A 269 -18.08 23.75 -16.12
N ALA A 270 -18.73 22.70 -16.61
CA ALA A 270 -19.81 22.82 -17.58
C ALA A 270 -21.02 23.57 -17.00
N THR A 271 -21.34 23.34 -15.73
CA THR A 271 -22.45 24.03 -15.03
C THR A 271 -22.14 25.47 -14.63
N ALA A 272 -20.86 25.83 -14.48
CA ALA A 272 -20.45 27.19 -14.13
C ALA A 272 -20.78 28.22 -15.24
N GLY A 273 -21.27 27.76 -16.40
CA GLY A 273 -21.56 28.59 -17.57
C GLY A 273 -20.29 29.21 -18.16
N PRO A 274 -20.31 29.63 -19.44
CA PRO A 274 -19.35 30.62 -19.89
C PRO A 274 -19.60 31.86 -19.03
N GLY A 275 -18.75 32.07 -18.03
CA GLY A 275 -18.85 33.23 -17.15
C GLY A 275 -19.05 34.45 -18.03
N VAL A 276 -20.20 35.12 -17.83
CA VAL A 276 -20.45 36.43 -18.39
C VAL A 276 -19.20 37.23 -18.03
N ALA A 277 -18.38 37.52 -19.03
CA ALA A 277 -17.23 38.39 -18.87
C ALA A 277 -17.82 39.73 -18.45
N THR A 278 -17.97 39.94 -17.14
CA THR A 278 -18.32 41.23 -16.57
C THR A 278 -17.13 42.11 -16.89
N GLY A 279 -17.23 42.78 -18.04
CA GLY A 279 -16.40 43.90 -18.42
C GLY A 279 -16.64 45.02 -17.42
N ALA A 280 -16.08 44.89 -16.23
CA ALA A 280 -15.81 46.00 -15.36
C ALA A 280 -14.65 46.77 -16.01
N ARG A 281 -15.01 47.65 -16.96
CA ARG A 281 -14.15 48.76 -17.35
C ARG A 281 -13.80 49.51 -16.06
N ALA A 282 -12.52 49.43 -15.68
CA ALA A 282 -11.94 50.31 -14.70
C ALA A 282 -12.16 51.75 -15.16
N ALA A 283 -13.08 52.45 -14.50
CA ALA A 283 -13.05 53.89 -14.48
C ALA A 283 -11.83 54.27 -13.63
N ALA A 284 -10.88 54.94 -14.27
CA ALA A 284 -9.81 55.65 -13.59
C ALA A 284 -10.44 56.65 -12.62
N ASP A 285 -10.19 56.45 -11.33
CA ASP A 285 -10.41 57.47 -10.32
C ASP A 285 -9.02 57.94 -9.86
N GLU A 286 -8.61 59.07 -10.43
CA GLU A 286 -7.41 59.82 -10.04
C GLU A 286 -7.67 60.45 -8.66
N GLY A 287 -7.42 59.67 -7.61
CA GLY A 287 -7.48 60.14 -6.23
C GLY A 287 -6.14 60.73 -5.78
N ASP A 288 -6.05 62.05 -5.86
CA ASP A 288 -5.00 62.95 -5.37
C ASP A 288 -4.67 62.70 -3.88
N GLY A 289 -3.51 62.09 -3.61
CA GLY A 289 -3.03 61.72 -2.28
C GLY A 289 -2.01 62.71 -1.74
N LYS A 290 -2.50 63.71 -0.99
CA LYS A 290 -1.74 64.71 -0.24
C LYS A 290 -0.79 64.07 0.80
N PRO A 291 0.45 64.57 0.99
CA PRO A 291 1.38 64.04 1.98
C PRO A 291 0.96 64.41 3.41
N VAL A 292 1.03 63.43 4.32
CA VAL A 292 0.84 63.62 5.77
C VAL A 292 2.22 63.72 6.43
N ASP A 293 2.38 64.78 7.22
CA ASP A 293 3.54 65.16 8.03
C ASP A 293 3.67 64.24 9.27
N PRO A 294 4.89 63.82 9.71
CA PRO A 294 5.05 63.01 10.90
C PRO A 294 5.32 63.88 12.13
N GLY A 295 4.42 63.88 13.11
CA GLY A 295 4.67 64.51 14.40
C GLY A 295 3.64 64.17 15.46
N GLY A 296 4.05 63.40 16.47
CA GLY A 296 3.28 63.06 17.67
C GLY A 296 3.72 61.78 18.32
#